data_AF-A0AA35WET6-F1
#
_entry.id   AF-A0AA35WET6-F1
#
_cell.length_a   1.000
_cell.length_b   1.000
_cell.length_c   1.000
_cell.angle_alpha   90.00
_cell.angle_beta   90.00
_cell.angle_gamma   90.00
#
_symmetry.space_group_name_H-M   'P 1'
#
loop_
_entity.id
_entity.type
_entity.pdbx_description
1 polymer ?
#
loop_
_entity_poly.entity_id
_entity_poly.type
_entity_poly.pdbx_seq_one_letter_code
_entity_poly.pdbx_strand_id
1 'polypeptide(L)'
;MPAECVTADAVNFMVTHARGQLCMPMTSERLAELEIPMLPSRNTDAAMPTAFTMPVDYAINTSTGISAHDRALTVQALIDPASSPGDFIQPGHLFPLRYQPGGVLVRPGHTEAIIDLCRLAGMYPAGVVCEIMNADGSMARMPDLELFAAKHDLKIFSIAQLIAHRRITETLITRVAEANLPTKYGVARIIGYRGSIDEGEHAALVVGEWKNGDEVMVRVHSECLTGDAFGSLKCDCGEQLDMAMRMIFENGSGALVYLRQEGRGIGLHNKIKAFVRSTGAGPGHYRSQCCAGVPA
;
A
#
# COMPACT_ATOMS: atom_id res chain seq x y z
N MET A 1 2.94 15.30 10.65
CA MET A 1 1.94 15.43 11.74
C MET A 1 0.53 15.38 11.16
N PRO A 2 -0.49 14.97 11.92
CA PRO A 2 -1.90 15.08 11.51
C PRO A 2 -2.29 16.53 11.21
N ALA A 3 -3.04 16.76 10.14
CA ALA A 3 -3.40 18.12 9.70
C ALA A 3 -4.30 18.83 10.71
N GLU A 4 -5.23 18.11 11.35
CA GLU A 4 -6.15 18.66 12.35
C GLU A 4 -5.46 19.12 13.65
N CYS A 5 -4.22 18.70 13.89
CA CYS A 5 -3.42 19.14 15.04
C CYS A 5 -2.42 20.26 14.69
N VAL A 6 -2.47 20.80 13.46
CA VAL A 6 -1.50 21.80 13.01
C VAL A 6 -1.64 23.11 13.79
N THR A 7 -0.51 23.69 14.16
CA THR A 7 -0.42 25.02 14.75
C THR A 7 0.65 25.83 14.03
N ALA A 8 0.61 27.16 14.18
CA ALA A 8 1.65 28.03 13.66
C ALA A 8 3.03 27.66 14.23
N ASP A 9 3.11 27.29 15.52
CA ASP A 9 4.35 26.85 16.15
C ASP A 9 4.87 25.54 15.55
N ALA A 10 3.99 24.59 15.23
CA ALA A 10 4.38 23.34 14.58
C ALA A 10 4.90 23.59 13.15
N VAL A 11 4.25 24.48 12.40
CA VAL A 11 4.74 24.89 11.07
C VAL A 11 6.09 25.59 11.18
N ASN A 12 6.24 26.51 12.14
CA ASN A 12 7.50 27.21 12.40
C ASN A 12 8.62 26.23 12.78
N PHE A 13 8.31 25.25 13.62
CA PHE A 13 9.23 24.18 13.98
C PHE A 13 9.69 23.40 12.74
N MET A 14 8.76 22.99 11.87
CA MET A 14 9.08 22.27 10.63
C MET A 14 10.01 23.09 9.74
N VAL A 15 9.69 24.36 9.44
CA VAL A 15 10.56 25.14 8.55
C VAL A 15 11.89 25.55 9.18
N THR A 16 11.98 25.65 10.50
CA THR A 16 13.23 26.03 11.19
C THR A 16 14.17 24.82 11.35
N HIS A 17 13.61 23.67 11.73
CA HIS A 17 14.38 22.50 12.14
C HIS A 17 14.43 21.41 11.07
N ALA A 18 13.34 21.16 10.34
CA ALA A 18 13.35 20.23 9.20
C ALA A 18 13.82 20.93 7.92
N ARG A 19 13.36 22.17 7.68
CA ARG A 19 13.80 23.08 6.61
C ARG A 19 13.41 22.67 5.19
N GLY A 20 12.88 21.47 4.98
CA GLY A 20 12.42 21.00 3.68
C GLY A 20 11.16 21.68 3.18
N GLN A 21 10.64 21.19 2.06
CA GLN A 21 9.39 21.68 1.50
C GLN A 21 8.22 21.25 2.37
N LEU A 22 7.41 22.21 2.83
CA LEU A 22 6.17 21.89 3.55
C LEU A 22 5.13 21.41 2.54
N CYS A 23 4.70 20.17 2.69
CA CYS A 23 3.70 19.52 1.86
C CYS A 23 2.52 19.04 2.70
N MET A 24 1.35 18.92 2.08
CA MET A 24 0.14 18.45 2.73
C MET A 24 -0.50 17.26 1.99
N PRO A 25 -0.09 16.02 2.29
CA PRO A 25 -0.82 14.84 1.87
C PRO A 25 -2.30 14.89 2.28
N MET A 26 -3.18 14.68 1.30
CA MET A 26 -4.62 14.60 1.52
C MET A 26 -5.31 13.68 0.48
N THR A 27 -6.58 13.36 0.72
CA THR A 27 -7.33 12.41 -0.09
C THR A 27 -7.67 12.96 -1.49
N SER A 28 -7.83 12.06 -2.45
CA SER A 28 -8.20 12.44 -3.83
C SER A 28 -9.58 13.09 -3.88
N GLU A 29 -10.50 12.62 -3.04
CA GLU A 29 -11.86 13.12 -2.91
C GLU A 29 -11.86 14.57 -2.45
N ARG A 30 -11.08 14.89 -1.41
CA ARG A 30 -11.01 16.26 -0.87
C ARG A 30 -10.36 17.23 -1.84
N LEU A 31 -9.33 16.79 -2.57
CA LEU A 31 -8.73 17.60 -3.64
C LEU A 31 -9.73 17.90 -4.77
N ALA A 32 -10.57 16.92 -5.11
CA ALA A 32 -11.61 17.09 -6.12
C ALA A 32 -12.73 18.04 -5.65
N GLU A 33 -13.18 17.93 -4.40
CA GLU A 33 -14.16 18.84 -3.78
C GLU A 33 -13.70 20.31 -3.82
N LEU A 34 -12.41 20.55 -3.61
CA LEU A 34 -11.80 21.88 -3.61
C LEU A 34 -11.30 22.33 -4.99
N GLU A 35 -11.54 21.54 -6.03
CA GLU A 35 -11.09 21.79 -7.40
C GLU A 35 -9.60 22.11 -7.52
N ILE A 36 -8.74 21.43 -6.73
CA ILE A 36 -7.29 21.62 -6.75
C ILE A 36 -6.69 20.65 -7.79
N PRO A 37 -6.25 21.13 -8.97
CA PRO A 37 -5.81 20.25 -10.05
C PRO A 37 -4.42 19.68 -9.79
N MET A 38 -4.13 18.53 -10.42
CA MET A 38 -2.79 17.98 -10.47
C MET A 38 -1.84 18.89 -11.25
N LEU A 39 -0.58 19.03 -10.80
CA LEU A 39 0.44 19.64 -11.65
C LEU A 39 0.78 18.71 -12.82
N PRO A 40 1.01 19.24 -14.03
CA PRO A 40 1.47 18.43 -15.15
C PRO A 40 2.79 17.73 -14.81
N SER A 41 2.78 16.40 -14.78
CA SER A 41 4.02 15.63 -14.64
C SER A 41 4.63 15.39 -16.02
N ARG A 42 5.82 15.93 -16.24
CA ARG A 42 6.69 15.59 -17.38
C ARG A 42 7.78 14.57 -17.04
N ASN A 43 7.90 14.18 -15.76
CA ASN A 43 8.98 13.31 -15.28
C ASN A 43 8.67 11.83 -15.50
N THR A 44 9.42 11.21 -16.41
CA THR A 44 9.39 9.78 -16.74
C THR A 44 10.36 8.93 -15.92
N ASP A 45 11.24 9.55 -15.12
CA ASP A 45 12.43 8.85 -14.57
C ASP A 45 12.26 8.35 -13.13
N ALA A 46 11.23 8.79 -12.41
CA ALA A 46 10.89 8.24 -11.10
C ALA A 46 9.89 7.10 -11.26
N ALA A 47 10.20 5.91 -10.74
CA ALA A 47 9.30 4.74 -10.81
C ALA A 47 7.92 5.02 -10.18
N MET A 48 7.85 5.92 -9.19
CA MET A 48 6.62 6.37 -8.53
C MET A 48 6.70 7.86 -8.16
N PRO A 49 6.46 8.78 -9.11
CA PRO A 49 6.62 10.21 -8.88
C PRO A 49 5.68 10.71 -7.77
N THR A 50 6.11 11.75 -7.06
CA THR A 50 5.27 12.42 -6.07
C THR A 50 4.12 13.12 -6.78
N ALA A 51 2.90 12.87 -6.31
CA ALA A 51 1.67 13.36 -6.92
C ALA A 51 1.36 14.80 -6.45
N PHE A 52 2.19 15.76 -6.87
CA PHE A 52 1.99 17.18 -6.58
C PHE A 52 0.71 17.72 -7.24
N THR A 53 -0.02 18.53 -6.49
CA THR A 53 -1.13 19.35 -7.00
C THR A 53 -0.71 20.81 -7.11
N MET A 54 -1.59 21.63 -7.67
CA MET A 54 -1.42 23.08 -7.67
C MET A 54 -1.20 23.57 -6.22
N PRO A 55 -0.15 24.35 -5.95
CA PRO A 55 0.06 24.91 -4.63
C PRO A 55 -1.02 25.93 -4.32
N VAL A 56 -1.38 26.06 -3.05
CA VAL A 56 -2.53 26.85 -2.61
C VAL A 56 -2.18 27.68 -1.38
N ASP A 57 -2.86 28.80 -1.24
CA ASP A 57 -2.98 29.57 0.01
C ASP A 57 -4.46 29.77 0.31
N TYR A 58 -4.81 29.80 1.59
CA TYR A 58 -6.14 30.25 1.99
C TYR A 58 -6.24 31.77 1.84
N ALA A 59 -7.35 32.27 1.28
CA ALA A 59 -7.52 33.68 0.96
C ALA A 59 -7.99 34.54 2.15
N ILE A 60 -8.53 33.91 3.20
CA ILE A 60 -9.24 34.59 4.28
C ILE A 60 -8.34 34.63 5.53
N ASN A 61 -8.20 35.82 6.12
CA ASN A 61 -7.36 36.05 7.32
C ASN A 61 -5.88 35.65 7.16
N THR A 62 -5.39 35.62 5.93
CA THR A 62 -3.98 35.46 5.58
C THR A 62 -3.44 36.75 4.96
N SER A 63 -2.12 36.82 4.80
CA SER A 63 -1.44 37.99 4.22
C SER A 63 -0.78 37.63 2.90
N THR A 64 0.45 37.13 2.97
CA THR A 64 1.25 36.70 1.81
C THR A 64 1.19 35.19 1.61
N GLY A 65 0.66 34.43 2.57
CA GLY A 65 0.56 32.97 2.49
C GLY A 65 1.77 32.23 3.03
N ILE A 66 2.98 32.82 3.03
CA ILE A 66 4.22 32.12 3.37
C ILE A 66 4.50 31.99 4.87
N SER A 67 3.88 32.83 5.71
CA SER A 67 4.14 32.84 7.15
C SER A 67 3.76 31.50 7.79
N ALA A 68 4.33 31.18 8.96
CA ALA A 68 3.95 29.95 9.67
C ALA A 68 2.46 29.95 10.06
N HIS A 69 1.93 31.13 10.39
CA HIS A 69 0.53 31.35 10.70
C HIS A 69 -0.37 31.14 9.46
N ASP A 70 -0.03 31.78 8.33
CA ASP A 70 -0.82 31.70 7.10
C ASP A 70 -0.87 30.27 6.55
N ARG A 71 0.26 29.55 6.62
CA ARG A 71 0.31 28.13 6.21
C ARG A 71 -0.46 27.22 7.17
N ALA A 72 -0.44 27.49 8.48
CA ALA A 72 -1.27 26.74 9.43
C ALA A 72 -2.77 26.96 9.17
N LEU A 73 -3.19 28.20 8.91
CA LEU A 73 -4.57 28.51 8.50
C LEU A 73 -4.94 27.81 7.18
N THR A 74 -4.02 27.78 6.22
CA THR A 74 -4.25 27.09 4.95
C THR A 74 -4.47 25.59 5.15
N VAL A 75 -3.66 24.94 6.00
CA VAL A 75 -3.86 23.52 6.35
C VAL A 75 -5.23 23.30 7.01
N GLN A 76 -5.64 24.18 7.93
CA GLN A 76 -6.95 24.08 8.61
C GLN A 76 -8.12 24.25 7.64
N ALA A 77 -8.05 25.23 6.74
CA ALA A 77 -9.07 25.43 5.71
C ALA A 77 -9.18 24.24 4.75
N LEU A 78 -8.04 23.65 4.36
CA LEU A 78 -8.03 22.49 3.44
C LEU A 78 -8.78 21.27 4.00
N ILE A 79 -8.84 21.11 5.33
CA ILE A 79 -9.59 20.01 5.98
C ILE A 79 -10.99 20.42 6.46
N ASP A 80 -11.34 21.70 6.43
CA ASP A 80 -12.62 22.20 6.93
C ASP A 80 -13.75 21.88 5.92
N PRO A 81 -14.76 21.07 6.29
CA PRO A 81 -15.87 20.73 5.38
C PRO A 81 -16.68 21.94 4.91
N ALA A 82 -16.60 23.09 5.58
CA ALA A 82 -17.26 24.32 5.15
C ALA A 82 -16.49 25.11 4.07
N SER A 83 -15.21 24.80 3.84
CA SER A 83 -14.39 25.48 2.84
C SER A 83 -14.80 25.10 1.42
N SER A 84 -14.78 26.09 0.54
CA SER A 84 -15.13 25.99 -0.87
C SER A 84 -13.92 26.27 -1.77
N PRO A 85 -13.96 25.88 -3.07
CA PRO A 85 -12.87 26.18 -4.00
C PRO A 85 -12.50 27.67 -4.07
N GLY A 86 -13.49 28.55 -3.94
CA GLY A 86 -13.31 30.01 -4.02
C GLY A 86 -12.54 30.61 -2.84
N ASP A 87 -12.33 29.86 -1.76
CA ASP A 87 -11.60 30.32 -0.59
C ASP A 87 -10.07 30.16 -0.73
N PHE A 88 -9.61 29.56 -1.84
CA PHE A 88 -8.19 29.26 -2.07
C PHE A 88 -7.62 30.04 -3.26
N ILE A 89 -6.43 30.61 -3.06
CA ILE A 89 -5.63 31.25 -4.11
C ILE A 89 -4.71 30.20 -4.70
N GLN A 90 -4.65 30.14 -6.04
CA GLN A 90 -3.76 29.25 -6.79
C GLN A 90 -3.00 30.08 -7.85
N PRO A 91 -1.65 30.09 -7.87
CA PRO A 91 -0.74 29.38 -6.98
C PRO A 91 -0.58 30.04 -5.59
N GLY A 92 -0.27 29.22 -4.58
CA GLY A 92 0.12 29.67 -3.23
C GLY A 92 1.41 29.02 -2.72
N HIS A 93 1.55 28.86 -1.40
CA HIS A 93 2.81 28.45 -0.75
C HIS A 93 2.76 27.10 -0.04
N LEU A 94 1.57 26.51 0.14
CA LEU A 94 1.44 25.14 0.62
C LEU A 94 1.24 24.20 -0.58
N PHE A 95 1.86 23.02 -0.54
CA PHE A 95 1.84 22.05 -1.64
C PHE A 95 1.04 20.81 -1.24
N PRO A 96 -0.26 20.72 -1.60
CA PRO A 96 -0.99 19.50 -1.38
C PRO A 96 -0.44 18.35 -2.23
N LEU A 97 -0.49 17.14 -1.66
CA LEU A 97 -0.05 15.91 -2.32
C LEU A 97 -1.21 14.93 -2.37
N ARG A 98 -1.48 14.39 -3.55
CA ARG A 98 -2.58 13.44 -3.72
C ARG A 98 -2.18 12.06 -3.20
N TYR A 99 -2.95 11.58 -2.24
CA TYR A 99 -2.91 10.21 -1.73
C TYR A 99 -3.31 9.17 -2.77
N GLN A 100 -2.57 8.05 -2.82
CA GLN A 100 -3.00 6.86 -3.54
C GLN A 100 -3.88 5.95 -2.66
N PRO A 101 -5.12 5.63 -3.06
CA PRO A 101 -5.94 4.62 -2.39
C PRO A 101 -5.17 3.31 -2.12
N GLY A 102 -5.40 2.71 -0.96
CA GLY A 102 -4.61 1.57 -0.45
C GLY A 102 -3.34 1.95 0.32
N GLY A 103 -2.84 3.18 0.16
CA GLY A 103 -1.82 3.76 1.04
C GLY A 103 -0.46 3.12 0.87
N VAL A 104 0.28 2.93 1.97
CA VAL A 104 1.65 2.40 1.90
C VAL A 104 1.72 0.98 1.35
N LEU A 105 0.60 0.28 1.31
CA LEU A 105 0.48 -1.06 0.74
C LEU A 105 0.42 -1.04 -0.80
N VAL A 106 0.05 0.09 -1.40
CA VAL A 106 0.06 0.33 -2.87
C VAL A 106 1.28 1.14 -3.28
N ARG A 107 1.55 2.24 -2.58
CA ARG A 107 2.68 3.14 -2.83
C ARG A 107 3.44 3.40 -1.53
N PRO A 108 4.67 2.89 -1.37
CA PRO A 108 5.45 3.05 -0.13
C PRO A 108 6.09 4.45 -0.03
N GLY A 109 5.29 5.52 -0.09
CA GLY A 109 5.72 6.91 -0.03
C GLY A 109 5.36 7.60 1.29
N HIS A 110 6.04 8.71 1.60
CA HIS A 110 5.73 9.54 2.77
C HIS A 110 4.33 10.15 2.71
N THR A 111 3.83 10.43 1.49
CA THR A 111 2.46 10.89 1.24
C THR A 111 1.44 9.91 1.80
N GLU A 112 1.58 8.63 1.46
CA GLU A 112 0.70 7.58 1.95
C GLU A 112 0.91 7.31 3.44
N ALA A 113 2.16 7.30 3.90
CA ALA A 113 2.49 6.97 5.28
C ALA A 113 1.82 7.91 6.30
N ILE A 114 1.82 9.23 6.05
CA ILE A 114 1.21 10.16 7.01
C ILE A 114 -0.31 9.99 7.07
N ILE A 115 -0.99 9.72 5.95
CA ILE A 115 -2.44 9.55 5.92
C ILE A 115 -2.83 8.24 6.59
N ASP A 116 -2.08 7.17 6.32
CA ASP A 116 -2.31 5.87 6.97
C ASP A 116 -2.11 5.96 8.49
N LEU A 117 -1.09 6.70 8.95
CA LEU A 117 -0.94 6.99 10.38
C LEU A 117 -2.13 7.76 10.96
N CYS A 118 -2.64 8.77 10.25
CA CYS A 118 -3.80 9.52 10.71
C CYS A 118 -5.03 8.60 10.84
N ARG A 119 -5.24 7.70 9.87
CA ARG A 119 -6.32 6.70 9.95
C ARG A 119 -6.16 5.74 11.12
N LEU A 120 -4.95 5.21 11.34
CA LEU A 120 -4.65 4.34 12.49
C LEU A 120 -4.88 5.06 13.83
N ALA A 121 -4.69 6.38 13.87
CA ALA A 121 -4.95 7.22 15.02
C ALA A 121 -6.42 7.68 15.16
N GLY A 122 -7.30 7.33 14.21
CA GLY A 122 -8.70 7.79 14.20
C GLY A 122 -8.89 9.27 13.86
N MET A 123 -7.90 9.89 13.20
CA MET A 123 -7.87 11.31 12.84
C MET A 123 -8.29 11.54 11.39
N TYR A 124 -8.58 12.80 11.03
CA TYR A 124 -8.87 13.16 9.65
C TYR A 124 -7.74 12.70 8.69
N PRO A 125 -8.04 12.12 7.51
CA PRO A 125 -7.06 11.49 6.63
C PRO A 125 -6.24 12.52 5.79
N ALA A 126 -5.64 13.48 6.47
CA ALA A 126 -4.70 14.45 5.91
C ALA A 126 -3.59 14.76 6.92
N GLY A 127 -2.41 15.09 6.41
CA GLY A 127 -1.27 15.42 7.27
C GLY A 127 -0.32 16.41 6.63
N VAL A 128 0.58 16.94 7.45
CA VAL A 128 1.65 17.84 7.03
C VAL A 128 2.98 17.12 7.16
N VAL A 129 3.78 17.17 6.09
CA VAL A 129 5.11 16.56 6.01
C VAL A 129 6.14 17.59 5.55
N CYS A 130 7.38 17.39 5.98
CA CYS A 130 8.52 18.23 5.63
C CYS A 130 9.78 17.38 5.76
N GLU A 131 10.58 17.28 4.69
CA GLU A 131 11.83 16.55 4.77
C GLU A 131 12.84 17.26 5.67
N ILE A 132 13.67 16.48 6.37
CA ILE A 132 14.67 17.00 7.29
C ILE A 132 16.00 17.15 6.55
N MET A 133 16.53 18.37 6.59
CA MET A 133 17.86 18.71 6.09
C MET A 133 18.81 19.00 7.25
N ASN A 134 20.07 18.61 7.05
CA ASN A 134 21.18 18.97 7.90
C ASN A 134 21.43 20.48 7.85
N ALA A 135 22.25 20.97 8.80
CA ALA A 135 22.54 22.39 8.92
C ALA A 135 23.19 23.00 7.67
N ASP A 136 23.94 22.19 6.93
CA ASP A 136 24.64 22.51 5.69
C ASP A 136 23.76 22.44 4.43
N GLY A 137 22.47 22.08 4.58
CA GLY A 137 21.52 21.93 3.49
C GLY A 137 21.54 20.56 2.80
N SER A 138 22.38 19.62 3.24
CA SER A 138 22.30 18.23 2.78
C SER A 138 21.09 17.51 3.37
N MET A 139 20.60 16.46 2.72
CA MET A 139 19.49 15.65 3.26
C MET A 139 19.96 14.81 4.45
N ALA A 140 19.25 14.90 5.57
CA ALA A 140 19.53 14.06 6.74
C ALA A 140 19.33 12.57 6.42
N ARG A 141 20.26 11.73 6.89
CA ARG A 141 20.19 10.26 6.76
C ARG A 141 19.90 9.63 8.11
N MET A 142 19.73 8.30 8.15
CA MET A 142 19.27 7.61 9.36
C MET A 142 20.06 7.98 10.64
N PRO A 143 21.41 8.06 10.63
CA PRO A 143 22.16 8.48 11.81
C PRO A 143 21.83 9.92 12.26
N ASP A 144 21.66 10.85 11.30
CA ASP A 144 21.28 12.23 11.58
C ASP A 144 19.84 12.31 12.13
N LEU A 145 18.94 11.50 11.57
CA LEU A 145 17.52 11.44 11.96
C LEU A 145 17.35 10.89 13.38
N GLU A 146 18.16 9.92 13.79
CA GLU A 146 18.15 9.40 15.17
C GLU A 146 18.57 10.48 16.17
N LEU A 147 19.62 11.26 15.85
CA LEU A 147 20.05 12.39 16.66
C LEU A 147 18.99 13.50 16.70
N PHE A 148 18.39 13.83 15.55
CA PHE A 148 17.32 14.81 15.45
C PHE A 148 16.10 14.40 16.29
N ALA A 149 15.70 13.12 16.19
CA ALA A 149 14.59 12.57 16.93
C ALA A 149 14.83 12.62 18.45
N ALA A 150 16.03 12.21 18.91
CA ALA A 150 16.39 12.30 20.31
C ALA A 150 16.42 13.76 20.83
N LYS A 151 16.98 14.68 20.05
CA LYS A 151 17.07 16.11 20.41
C LYS A 151 15.71 16.76 20.61
N HIS A 152 14.72 16.37 19.81
CA HIS A 152 13.40 16.99 19.78
C HIS A 152 12.30 16.11 20.41
N ASP A 153 12.69 15.02 21.09
CA ASP A 153 11.78 14.02 21.68
C ASP A 153 10.72 13.50 20.69
N LEU A 154 11.17 13.16 19.48
CA LEU A 154 10.32 12.60 18.44
C LEU A 154 10.53 11.09 18.32
N LYS A 155 9.49 10.39 17.90
CA LYS A 155 9.59 8.97 17.52
C LYS A 155 9.98 8.86 16.05
N ILE A 156 10.72 7.81 15.74
CA ILE A 156 11.12 7.46 14.37
C ILE A 156 10.66 6.04 14.06
N PHE A 157 10.22 5.82 12.83
CA PHE A 157 9.86 4.51 12.29
C PHE A 157 10.08 4.53 10.78
N SER A 158 10.11 3.35 10.17
CA SER A 158 10.22 3.18 8.71
C SER A 158 8.86 2.87 8.07
N ILE A 159 8.69 3.27 6.81
CA ILE A 159 7.51 2.88 6.02
C ILE A 159 7.38 1.34 5.96
N ALA A 160 8.49 0.61 5.93
CA ALA A 160 8.49 -0.86 5.99
C ALA A 160 7.85 -1.40 7.28
N GLN A 161 8.12 -0.78 8.43
CA GLN A 161 7.46 -1.13 9.70
C GLN A 161 5.97 -0.82 9.65
N LEU A 162 5.56 0.31 9.05
CA LEU A 162 4.14 0.63 8.89
C LEU A 162 3.42 -0.36 7.97
N ILE A 163 4.04 -0.75 6.85
CA ILE A 163 3.54 -1.81 5.96
C ILE A 163 3.36 -3.12 6.72
N ALA A 164 4.38 -3.53 7.49
CA ALA A 164 4.32 -4.76 8.29
C ALA A 164 3.20 -4.68 9.35
N HIS A 165 3.07 -3.54 10.03
CA HIS A 165 2.02 -3.32 11.01
C HIS A 165 0.63 -3.46 10.38
N ARG A 166 0.34 -2.69 9.30
CA ARG A 166 -0.97 -2.74 8.62
C ARG A 166 -1.33 -4.15 8.12
N ARG A 167 -0.35 -4.90 7.60
CA ARG A 167 -0.59 -6.29 7.13
C ARG A 167 -0.99 -7.27 8.24
N ILE A 168 -0.59 -7.00 9.48
CA ILE A 168 -0.88 -7.87 10.62
C ILE A 168 -2.15 -7.41 11.35
N THR A 169 -2.44 -6.11 11.35
CA THR A 169 -3.55 -5.53 12.13
C THR A 169 -4.82 -5.28 11.34
N GLU A 170 -4.74 -5.16 10.01
CA GLU A 170 -5.90 -4.87 9.17
C GLU A 170 -6.40 -6.09 8.41
N THR A 171 -7.72 -6.24 8.31
CA THR A 171 -8.34 -7.20 7.40
C THR A 171 -8.39 -6.61 6.00
N LEU A 172 -7.46 -7.04 5.15
CA LEU A 172 -7.29 -6.50 3.79
C LEU A 172 -8.10 -7.23 2.72
N ILE A 173 -8.90 -8.22 3.10
CA ILE A 173 -9.70 -9.04 2.20
C ILE A 173 -11.17 -9.07 2.66
N THR A 174 -12.08 -9.12 1.70
CA THR A 174 -13.52 -9.25 1.96
C THR A 174 -14.02 -10.55 1.37
N ARG A 175 -14.81 -11.30 2.15
CA ARG A 175 -15.53 -12.48 1.66
C ARG A 175 -16.67 -12.03 0.74
N VAL A 176 -16.68 -12.49 -0.51
CA VAL A 176 -17.66 -12.05 -1.52
C VAL A 176 -18.69 -13.12 -1.89
N ALA A 177 -18.33 -14.41 -1.80
CA ALA A 177 -19.22 -15.51 -2.18
C ALA A 177 -18.85 -16.81 -1.45
N GLU A 178 -19.80 -17.72 -1.34
CA GLU A 178 -19.63 -19.07 -0.78
C GLU A 178 -20.51 -20.07 -1.52
N ALA A 179 -19.99 -21.26 -1.80
CA ALA A 179 -20.75 -22.36 -2.39
C ALA A 179 -20.15 -23.73 -2.00
N ASN A 180 -20.92 -24.80 -2.20
CA ASN A 180 -20.38 -26.16 -2.21
C ASN A 180 -19.85 -26.47 -3.60
N LEU A 181 -18.61 -26.96 -3.67
CA LEU A 181 -17.90 -27.32 -4.89
C LEU A 181 -17.62 -28.83 -4.89
N PRO A 182 -18.42 -29.63 -5.62
CA PRO A 182 -18.06 -31.00 -5.94
C PRO A 182 -16.80 -31.04 -6.81
N THR A 183 -15.81 -31.81 -6.42
CA THR A 183 -14.57 -32.04 -7.17
C THR A 183 -14.33 -33.53 -7.34
N LYS A 184 -13.33 -33.91 -8.15
CA LYS A 184 -12.91 -35.32 -8.28
C LYS A 184 -12.34 -35.93 -6.99
N TYR A 185 -12.01 -35.12 -5.98
CA TYR A 185 -11.48 -35.57 -4.69
C TYR A 185 -12.57 -35.68 -3.62
N GLY A 186 -13.72 -35.04 -3.84
CA GLY A 186 -14.79 -34.89 -2.87
C GLY A 186 -15.43 -33.51 -2.92
N VAL A 187 -16.34 -33.23 -2.00
CA VAL A 187 -17.00 -31.92 -1.89
C VAL A 187 -16.20 -31.02 -0.95
N ALA A 188 -15.80 -29.85 -1.45
CA ALA A 188 -15.25 -28.76 -0.64
C ALA A 188 -16.26 -27.61 -0.56
N ARG A 189 -16.09 -26.76 0.44
CA ARG A 189 -16.73 -25.44 0.46
C ARG A 189 -15.79 -24.43 -0.16
N ILE A 190 -16.19 -23.81 -1.26
CA ILE A 190 -15.42 -22.75 -1.91
C ILE A 190 -15.87 -21.39 -1.39
N ILE A 191 -14.90 -20.54 -1.06
CA ILE A 191 -15.12 -19.18 -0.59
C ILE A 191 -14.35 -18.21 -1.48
N GLY A 192 -15.04 -17.26 -2.09
CA GLY A 192 -14.43 -16.18 -2.86
C GLY A 192 -14.03 -15.03 -1.94
N TYR A 193 -12.80 -14.54 -2.11
CA TYR A 193 -12.25 -13.37 -1.44
C TYR A 193 -11.84 -12.31 -2.45
N ARG A 194 -12.04 -11.05 -2.11
CA ARG A 194 -11.56 -9.89 -2.87
C ARG A 194 -10.59 -9.09 -2.00
N GLY A 195 -9.41 -8.78 -2.53
CA GLY A 195 -8.49 -7.85 -1.89
C GLY A 195 -9.01 -6.42 -1.91
N SER A 196 -8.70 -5.67 -0.87
CA SER A 196 -8.91 -4.21 -0.82
C SER A 196 -7.81 -3.42 -1.55
N ILE A 197 -6.70 -4.09 -1.86
CA ILE A 197 -5.45 -3.51 -2.37
C ILE A 197 -4.97 -4.18 -3.64
N ASP A 198 -5.21 -5.48 -3.79
CA ASP A 198 -5.00 -6.19 -5.05
C ASP A 198 -6.32 -6.31 -5.82
N GLU A 199 -6.23 -6.40 -7.14
CA GLU A 199 -7.38 -6.67 -8.02
C GLU A 199 -7.71 -8.17 -8.08
N GLY A 200 -7.14 -8.98 -7.19
CA GLY A 200 -7.22 -10.43 -7.22
C GLY A 200 -8.52 -10.97 -6.64
N GLU A 201 -9.25 -11.77 -7.41
CA GLU A 201 -10.36 -12.59 -6.89
C GLU A 201 -9.80 -13.93 -6.39
N HIS A 202 -9.42 -13.99 -5.12
CA HIS A 202 -8.86 -15.21 -4.54
C HIS A 202 -9.97 -16.20 -4.15
N ALA A 203 -9.60 -17.49 -4.05
CA ALA A 203 -10.52 -18.51 -3.58
C ALA A 203 -9.87 -19.32 -2.46
N ALA A 204 -10.67 -19.73 -1.48
CA ALA A 204 -10.28 -20.75 -0.50
C ALA A 204 -11.20 -21.96 -0.64
N LEU A 205 -10.63 -23.15 -0.76
CA LEU A 205 -11.32 -24.41 -0.65
C LEU A 205 -11.17 -24.91 0.78
N VAL A 206 -12.29 -25.21 1.43
CA VAL A 206 -12.38 -25.62 2.82
C VAL A 206 -12.98 -27.03 2.84
N VAL A 207 -12.24 -28.01 3.36
CA VAL A 207 -12.62 -29.43 3.35
C VAL A 207 -12.83 -29.92 4.77
N GLY A 208 -14.06 -30.26 5.16
CA GLY A 208 -14.40 -30.64 6.54
C GLY A 208 -14.70 -29.45 7.44
N GLU A 209 -14.73 -29.70 8.75
CA GLU A 209 -14.97 -28.69 9.79
C GLU A 209 -13.83 -28.68 10.81
N TRP A 210 -13.38 -27.48 11.21
CA TRP A 210 -12.36 -27.27 12.23
C TRP A 210 -12.63 -25.96 12.97
N LYS A 211 -12.02 -25.82 14.15
CA LYS A 211 -12.17 -24.69 15.07
C LYS A 211 -10.85 -23.93 15.22
N ASN A 212 -10.96 -22.73 15.78
CA ASN A 212 -9.78 -21.94 16.10
C ASN A 212 -8.94 -22.67 17.17
N GLY A 213 -7.65 -22.86 16.89
CA GLY A 213 -6.73 -23.65 17.74
C GLY A 213 -6.49 -25.08 17.26
N ASP A 214 -7.25 -25.59 16.29
CA ASP A 214 -6.97 -26.89 15.68
C ASP A 214 -5.74 -26.79 14.76
N GLU A 215 -4.96 -27.88 14.68
CA GLU A 215 -3.91 -28.00 13.66
C GLU A 215 -4.56 -28.32 12.31
N VAL A 216 -4.50 -27.37 11.38
CA VAL A 216 -5.17 -27.48 10.07
C VAL A 216 -4.12 -27.61 8.97
N MET A 217 -4.27 -28.62 8.11
CA MET A 217 -3.45 -28.73 6.90
C MET A 217 -3.82 -27.63 5.92
N VAL A 218 -2.87 -26.74 5.61
CA VAL A 218 -3.10 -25.62 4.70
C VAL A 218 -2.08 -25.63 3.56
N ARG A 219 -2.58 -25.46 2.34
CA ARG A 219 -1.77 -25.17 1.15
C ARG A 219 -2.12 -23.79 0.62
N VAL A 220 -1.12 -22.91 0.51
CA VAL A 220 -1.23 -21.69 -0.28
C VAL A 220 -0.67 -21.99 -1.68
N HIS A 221 -1.50 -21.82 -2.70
CA HIS A 221 -1.18 -22.11 -4.09
C HIS A 221 -1.29 -20.83 -4.94
N SER A 222 -0.21 -20.46 -5.61
CA SER A 222 -0.21 -19.37 -6.59
C SER A 222 -0.74 -19.89 -7.92
N GLU A 223 -1.73 -19.20 -8.48
CA GLU A 223 -2.30 -19.50 -9.79
C GLU A 223 -1.23 -19.69 -10.87
N CYS A 224 -1.41 -20.76 -11.63
CA CYS A 224 -0.63 -21.08 -12.80
C CYS A 224 -1.57 -21.59 -13.88
N LEU A 225 -2.18 -20.70 -14.68
CA LEU A 225 -3.14 -21.06 -15.73
C LEU A 225 -2.60 -22.18 -16.63
N THR A 226 -1.35 -22.06 -17.04
CA THR A 226 -0.70 -23.04 -17.92
C THR A 226 -0.55 -24.42 -17.29
N GLY A 227 -0.23 -24.50 -16.00
CA GLY A 227 -0.01 -25.76 -15.30
C GLY A 227 -1.32 -26.34 -14.76
N ASP A 228 -2.11 -25.51 -14.09
CA ASP A 228 -3.30 -25.89 -13.34
C ASP A 228 -4.48 -26.20 -14.27
N ALA A 229 -4.69 -25.40 -15.32
CA ALA A 229 -5.81 -25.58 -16.25
C ALA A 229 -5.43 -26.35 -17.53
N PHE A 230 -4.24 -26.10 -18.08
CA PHE A 230 -3.82 -26.71 -19.36
C PHE A 230 -2.85 -27.89 -19.23
N GLY A 231 -2.41 -28.24 -18.01
CA GLY A 231 -1.52 -29.39 -17.80
C GLY A 231 -0.13 -29.23 -18.44
N SER A 232 0.41 -28.00 -18.46
CA SER A 232 1.72 -27.74 -19.07
C SER A 232 2.83 -28.55 -18.40
N LEU A 233 3.62 -29.27 -19.20
CA LEU A 233 4.81 -30.01 -18.76
C LEU A 233 6.06 -29.13 -18.56
N LYS A 234 5.95 -27.81 -18.79
CA LYS A 234 7.06 -26.86 -18.54
C LYS A 234 7.15 -26.42 -17.07
N CYS A 235 6.18 -26.81 -16.25
CA CYS A 235 6.14 -26.58 -14.81
C CYS A 235 5.39 -27.74 -14.14
N ASP A 236 5.56 -27.88 -12.84
CA ASP A 236 4.93 -28.91 -12.01
C ASP A 236 3.73 -28.37 -11.20
N CYS A 237 3.26 -27.14 -11.46
CA CYS A 237 2.22 -26.50 -10.64
C CYS A 237 0.91 -27.29 -10.58
N GLY A 238 0.47 -27.85 -11.72
CA GLY A 238 -0.75 -28.67 -11.76
C GLY A 238 -0.61 -29.97 -10.96
N GLU A 239 0.56 -30.61 -10.99
CA GLU A 239 0.86 -31.80 -10.18
C GLU A 239 0.91 -31.46 -8.69
N GLN A 240 1.52 -30.32 -8.32
CA GLN A 240 1.54 -29.84 -6.94
C GLN A 240 0.13 -29.51 -6.42
N LEU A 241 -0.72 -28.91 -7.25
CA LEU A 241 -2.11 -28.63 -6.90
C LEU A 241 -2.89 -29.93 -6.69
N ASP A 242 -2.75 -30.89 -7.62
CA ASP A 242 -3.41 -32.19 -7.54
C ASP A 242 -2.99 -32.97 -6.29
N MET A 243 -1.69 -33.02 -6.00
CA MET A 243 -1.15 -33.65 -4.80
C MET A 243 -1.67 -32.99 -3.51
N ALA A 244 -1.66 -31.66 -3.44
CA ALA A 244 -2.15 -30.94 -2.27
C ALA A 244 -3.64 -31.19 -2.04
N MET A 245 -4.45 -31.18 -3.11
CA MET A 245 -5.87 -31.50 -3.02
C MET A 245 -6.09 -32.92 -2.50
N ARG A 246 -5.38 -33.94 -3.04
CA ARG A 246 -5.50 -35.32 -2.53
C ARG A 246 -5.19 -35.40 -1.04
N MET A 247 -4.04 -34.84 -0.61
CA MET A 247 -3.62 -34.89 0.79
C MET A 247 -4.64 -34.22 1.73
N ILE A 248 -5.18 -33.06 1.35
CA ILE A 248 -6.19 -32.35 2.15
C ILE A 248 -7.48 -33.16 2.27
N PHE A 249 -7.96 -33.74 1.16
CA PHE A 249 -9.17 -34.56 1.16
C PHE A 249 -8.99 -35.89 1.91
N GLU A 250 -7.83 -36.54 1.77
CA GLU A 250 -7.48 -37.75 2.52
C GLU A 250 -7.37 -37.49 4.03
N ASN A 251 -6.87 -36.31 4.43
CA ASN A 251 -6.85 -35.89 5.82
C ASN A 251 -8.26 -35.60 6.39
N GLY A 252 -9.26 -35.38 5.52
CA GLY A 252 -10.65 -35.09 5.89
C GLY A 252 -10.89 -33.69 6.49
N SER A 253 -9.82 -32.96 6.82
CA SER A 253 -9.85 -31.58 7.31
C SER A 253 -8.71 -30.77 6.68
N GLY A 254 -8.98 -29.56 6.19
CA GLY A 254 -7.92 -28.68 5.67
C GLY A 254 -8.39 -27.62 4.69
N ALA A 255 -7.47 -26.73 4.31
CA ALA A 255 -7.75 -25.63 3.40
C ALA A 255 -6.72 -25.49 2.27
N LEU A 256 -7.20 -25.17 1.07
CA LEU A 256 -6.36 -24.74 -0.04
C LEU A 256 -6.71 -23.28 -0.39
N VAL A 257 -5.75 -22.38 -0.25
CA VAL A 257 -5.89 -20.97 -0.65
C VAL A 257 -5.30 -20.81 -2.04
N TYR A 258 -6.15 -20.54 -3.02
CA TYR A 258 -5.78 -20.29 -4.41
C TYR A 258 -5.68 -18.78 -4.67
N LEU A 259 -4.43 -18.29 -4.72
CA LEU A 259 -4.12 -16.90 -4.97
C LEU A 259 -4.02 -16.66 -6.48
N ARG A 260 -4.93 -15.86 -7.04
CA ARG A 260 -4.89 -15.38 -8.43
C ARG A 260 -3.75 -14.39 -8.66
N GLN A 261 -2.53 -14.93 -8.74
CA GLN A 261 -1.29 -14.19 -8.95
C GLN A 261 -0.37 -14.92 -9.94
N GLU A 262 -0.78 -14.95 -11.21
CA GLU A 262 -0.06 -15.64 -12.28
C GLU A 262 1.43 -15.28 -12.33
N GLY A 263 2.26 -16.33 -12.40
CA GLY A 263 3.71 -16.22 -12.39
C GLY A 263 4.28 -15.48 -11.17
N ARG A 264 3.61 -15.58 -10.02
CA ARG A 264 3.96 -14.87 -8.78
C ARG A 264 3.96 -13.34 -8.96
N GLY A 265 2.99 -12.84 -9.72
CA GLY A 265 2.78 -11.41 -9.95
C GLY A 265 3.42 -10.85 -11.22
N ILE A 266 4.18 -11.63 -12.00
CA ILE A 266 4.70 -11.16 -13.30
C ILE A 266 3.62 -11.10 -14.39
N GLY A 267 2.51 -11.81 -14.19
CA GLY A 267 1.39 -11.89 -15.11
C GLY A 267 1.56 -12.89 -16.25
N LEU A 268 0.42 -13.32 -16.81
CA LEU A 268 0.35 -14.36 -17.84
C LEU A 268 1.18 -14.03 -19.08
N HIS A 269 1.08 -12.80 -19.58
CA HIS A 269 1.75 -12.39 -20.81
C HIS A 269 3.28 -12.48 -20.70
N ASN A 270 3.84 -12.05 -19.57
CA ASN A 270 5.30 -12.10 -19.37
C ASN A 270 5.79 -13.54 -19.17
N LYS A 271 4.99 -14.37 -18.48
CA LYS A 271 5.26 -15.81 -18.36
C LYS A 271 5.29 -16.50 -19.73
N ILE A 272 4.31 -16.21 -20.60
CA ILE A 272 4.29 -16.75 -21.97
C ILE A 272 5.52 -16.30 -22.77
N LYS A 273 5.92 -15.02 -22.67
CA LYS A 273 7.17 -14.54 -23.32
C LYS A 273 8.40 -15.31 -22.83
N ALA A 274 8.45 -15.68 -21.55
CA ALA A 274 9.56 -16.46 -21.00
C ALA A 274 9.65 -17.88 -21.59
N PHE A 275 8.54 -18.48 -22.03
CA PHE A 275 8.56 -19.79 -22.68
C PHE A 275 9.31 -19.84 -24.00
N VAL A 276 9.44 -18.69 -24.69
CA VAL A 276 10.22 -18.60 -25.93
C VAL A 276 11.71 -18.70 -25.62
N ARG A 277 12.16 -18.16 -24.49
CA ARG A 277 13.58 -18.17 -24.07
C ARG A 277 14.03 -19.53 -23.54
N SER A 278 13.12 -20.38 -23.12
CA SER A 278 13.42 -21.72 -22.59
C SER A 278 13.44 -22.81 -23.67
N THR A 279 13.61 -22.47 -24.95
CA THR A 279 13.59 -23.42 -26.08
C THR A 279 14.92 -24.15 -26.31
N GLY A 280 15.87 -24.06 -25.37
CA GLY A 280 17.10 -24.86 -25.36
C GLY A 280 17.27 -25.61 -24.05
N ALA A 281 17.45 -26.93 -24.15
CA ALA A 281 17.64 -27.95 -23.10
C ALA A 281 16.35 -28.58 -22.54
N GLY A 282 16.39 -29.90 -22.36
CA GLY A 282 15.30 -30.81 -21.97
C GLY A 282 14.70 -30.54 -20.57
N PRO A 283 14.32 -31.56 -19.78
CA PRO A 283 13.67 -31.36 -18.48
C PRO A 283 14.66 -30.77 -17.47
N GLY A 284 14.97 -29.48 -17.61
CA GLY A 284 15.71 -28.69 -16.67
C GLY A 284 14.73 -28.18 -15.63
N HIS A 285 14.73 -28.82 -14.46
CA HIS A 285 14.08 -28.28 -13.27
C HIS A 285 14.51 -26.81 -13.09
N TYR A 286 13.55 -25.88 -13.19
CA TYR A 286 13.72 -24.60 -12.53
C TYR A 286 13.78 -24.88 -11.02
N ARG A 287 14.99 -25.06 -10.47
CA ARG A 287 15.22 -24.84 -9.03
C ARG A 287 14.99 -23.35 -8.78
N SER A 288 13.73 -22.96 -8.66
CA SER A 288 13.36 -21.67 -8.13
C SER A 288 13.77 -21.63 -6.66
N GLN A 289 14.60 -20.65 -6.31
CA GLN A 289 15.12 -20.42 -4.96
C GLN A 289 14.02 -20.57 -3.90
N CYS A 290 14.28 -21.47 -2.95
CA CYS A 290 13.75 -21.36 -1.60
C CYS A 290 14.24 -20.02 -0.99
N CYS A 291 13.38 -19.46 -0.13
CA CYS A 291 13.59 -18.35 0.80
C CYS A 291 13.27 -16.93 0.32
N ALA A 292 12.11 -16.42 0.75
CA ALA A 292 11.94 -15.28 1.69
C ALA A 292 10.42 -15.04 1.88
N GLY A 293 9.80 -15.03 3.06
CA GLY A 293 10.23 -15.27 4.42
C GLY A 293 9.00 -15.30 5.32
N VAL A 294 8.94 -16.27 6.23
CA VAL A 294 8.18 -16.22 7.47
C VAL A 294 9.16 -16.76 8.51
N PRO A 295 9.70 -15.93 9.42
CA PRO A 295 10.32 -16.47 10.62
C PRO A 295 9.23 -17.06 11.51
N ALA A 296 9.56 -18.16 12.19
CA ALA A 296 8.81 -18.71 13.30
C ALA A 296 8.55 -17.66 14.39
#